data_AF-A0A2E7TIF8-F1
#
_entry.id   AF-A0A2E7TIF8-F1
#
_cell.length_a   1.000
_cell.length_b   1.000
_cell.length_c   1.000
_cell.angle_alpha   90.00
_cell.angle_beta   90.00
_cell.angle_gamma   90.00
#
_symmetry.space_group_name_H-M   'P 1'
#
loop_
_entity.id
_entity.type
_entity.pdbx_description
1 polymer ?
#
loop_
_entity_poly.entity_id
_entity_poly.type
_entity_poly.pdbx_seq_one_letter_code
_entity_poly.pdbx_strand_id
1 'polypeptide(L)'
;MDPHHKAAVAFATDLMTQPKAITQELLEELREFFSDDQLIELTLDVMKWNYQKVSVALGTDREIRDGELSELHFDENGKWSFS
;
A
#
# COMPACT_ATOMS: atom_id res chain seq x y z
N MET A 1 -7.98 -14.65 6.77
CA MET A 1 -8.22 -13.56 5.79
C MET A 1 -9.15 -14.13 4.74
N ASP A 2 -10.18 -13.38 4.36
CA ASP A 2 -11.13 -13.76 3.30
C ASP A 2 -10.40 -13.87 1.94
N PRO A 3 -10.70 -14.86 1.07
CA PRO A 3 -10.10 -15.01 -0.26
C PRO A 3 -9.99 -13.72 -1.09
N HIS A 4 -11.07 -12.92 -1.20
CA HIS A 4 -11.03 -11.68 -2.00
C HIS A 4 -10.02 -10.67 -1.43
N HIS A 5 -9.91 -10.62 -0.10
CA HIS A 5 -9.01 -9.72 0.60
C HIS A 5 -7.55 -10.15 0.41
N LYS A 6 -7.30 -11.47 0.40
CA LYS A 6 -5.97 -12.04 0.12
C LYS A 6 -5.51 -11.73 -1.31
N ALA A 7 -6.38 -11.90 -2.30
CA ALA A 7 -6.08 -11.60 -3.71
C ALA A 7 -5.77 -10.10 -3.91
N ALA A 8 -6.58 -9.21 -3.32
CA ALA A 8 -6.36 -7.76 -3.39
C ALA A 8 -5.02 -7.35 -2.75
N VAL A 9 -4.65 -7.93 -1.60
CA VAL A 9 -3.38 -7.64 -0.93
C VAL A 9 -2.19 -8.19 -1.72
N ALA A 10 -2.28 -9.37 -2.30
CA ALA A 10 -1.24 -9.92 -3.18
C ALA A 10 -1.00 -8.99 -4.37
N PHE A 11 -2.07 -8.59 -5.07
CA PHE A 11 -1.98 -7.66 -6.18
C PHE A 11 -1.40 -6.30 -5.80
N ALA A 12 -1.87 -5.70 -4.70
CA ALA A 12 -1.34 -4.43 -4.21
C ALA A 12 0.15 -4.52 -3.85
N THR A 13 0.57 -5.64 -3.26
CA THR A 13 1.98 -5.90 -2.89
C THR A 13 2.84 -5.98 -4.14
N ASP A 14 2.43 -6.76 -5.14
CA ASP A 14 3.20 -6.95 -6.37
C ASP A 14 3.21 -5.66 -7.20
N LEU A 15 2.06 -4.99 -7.37
CA LEU A 15 1.98 -3.70 -8.04
C LEU A 15 2.85 -2.63 -7.37
N MET A 16 2.95 -2.65 -6.05
CA MET A 16 3.84 -1.75 -5.30
C MET A 16 5.31 -2.14 -5.44
N THR A 17 5.69 -3.40 -5.46
CA THR A 17 7.11 -3.80 -5.29
C THR A 17 7.74 -4.35 -6.55
N GLN A 18 7.05 -5.23 -7.27
CA GLN A 18 7.53 -5.91 -8.45
C GLN A 18 6.38 -6.15 -9.44
N PRO A 19 5.94 -5.13 -10.20
CA PRO A 19 4.77 -5.26 -11.09
C PRO A 19 4.88 -6.40 -12.12
N LYS A 20 6.11 -6.82 -12.46
CA LYS A 20 6.37 -7.95 -13.35
C LYS A 20 6.06 -9.32 -12.74
N ALA A 21 5.81 -9.39 -11.42
CA ALA A 21 5.44 -10.63 -10.72
C ALA A 21 3.93 -10.91 -10.79
N ILE A 22 3.11 -9.95 -11.19
CA ILE A 22 1.65 -10.13 -11.33
C ILE A 22 1.39 -11.16 -12.42
N THR A 23 0.83 -12.30 -12.03
CA THR A 23 0.55 -13.41 -12.94
C THR A 23 -0.86 -13.31 -13.51
N GLN A 24 -1.09 -14.04 -14.61
CA GLN A 24 -2.41 -14.11 -15.22
C GLN A 24 -3.44 -14.77 -14.29
N GLU A 25 -3.02 -15.78 -13.52
CA GLU A 25 -3.87 -16.49 -12.57
C GLU A 25 -4.38 -15.56 -11.46
N LEU A 26 -3.54 -14.65 -10.95
CA LEU A 26 -3.96 -13.65 -9.96
C LEU A 26 -4.97 -12.66 -10.55
N LEU A 27 -4.80 -12.26 -11.82
CA LEU A 27 -5.76 -11.37 -12.49
C LEU A 27 -7.12 -12.05 -12.72
N GLU A 28 -7.11 -13.34 -13.00
CA GLU A 28 -8.34 -14.14 -13.13
C GLU A 28 -9.04 -14.29 -11.78
N GLU A 29 -8.31 -14.63 -10.71
CA GLU A 29 -8.85 -14.71 -9.34
C GLU A 29 -9.48 -13.37 -8.91
N LEU A 30 -8.82 -12.25 -9.19
CA LEU A 30 -9.35 -10.91 -8.91
C LEU A 30 -10.69 -10.63 -9.63
N ARG A 31 -10.82 -11.06 -10.89
CA ARG A 31 -12.05 -10.88 -11.68
C ARG A 31 -13.21 -11.74 -11.19
N GLU A 32 -12.96 -12.75 -10.37
CA GLU A 32 -14.03 -13.51 -9.69
C GLU A 32 -14.68 -12.70 -8.55
N PHE A 33 -13.94 -11.76 -7.94
CA PHE A 33 -14.38 -11.02 -6.75
C PHE A 33 -14.70 -9.55 -7.01
N PHE A 34 -14.09 -8.95 -8.03
CA PHE A 34 -14.18 -7.51 -8.30
C PHE A 34 -14.64 -7.23 -9.72
N SER A 35 -15.47 -6.20 -9.86
CA SER A 35 -15.79 -5.62 -11.16
C SER A 35 -14.58 -4.88 -11.77
N ASP A 36 -14.61 -4.65 -13.08
CA ASP A 36 -13.56 -3.88 -13.75
C ASP A 36 -13.37 -2.48 -13.14
N ASP A 37 -14.45 -1.79 -12.76
CA ASP A 37 -14.39 -0.47 -12.12
C ASP A 37 -13.66 -0.52 -10.76
N GLN A 38 -13.93 -1.55 -9.96
CA GLN A 38 -13.26 -1.76 -8.67
C GLN A 38 -11.78 -2.12 -8.84
N LEU A 39 -11.43 -2.85 -9.90
CA LEU A 39 -10.03 -3.16 -10.22
C LEU A 39 -9.26 -1.93 -10.69
N ILE A 40 -9.92 -1.05 -11.45
CA ILE A 40 -9.36 0.26 -11.81
C ILE A 40 -9.13 1.09 -10.54
N GLU A 41 -10.12 1.18 -9.65
CA GLU A 41 -10.01 1.90 -8.38
C GLU A 41 -8.86 1.36 -7.52
N LEU A 42 -8.80 0.04 -7.29
CA LEU A 42 -7.72 -0.61 -6.55
C LEU A 42 -6.34 -0.28 -7.14
N THR A 43 -6.21 -0.34 -8.47
CA THR A 43 -4.96 -0.03 -9.17
C THR A 43 -4.56 1.43 -8.96
N LEU A 44 -5.50 2.36 -9.13
CA LEU A 44 -5.26 3.79 -8.99
C LEU A 44 -4.93 4.17 -7.55
N ASP A 45 -5.56 3.55 -6.56
CA ASP A 45 -5.27 3.79 -5.15
C ASP A 45 -3.85 3.35 -4.78
N VAL A 46 -3.43 2.16 -5.20
CA VAL A 46 -2.05 1.69 -4.98
C VAL A 46 -1.05 2.63 -5.69
N MET A 47 -1.34 3.00 -6.95
CA MET A 47 -0.46 3.88 -7.71
C MET A 47 -0.39 5.30 -7.16
N LYS A 48 -1.50 5.80 -6.62
CA LYS A 48 -1.56 7.11 -5.95
C LYS A 48 -0.56 7.15 -4.81
N TRP A 49 -0.41 6.09 -4.02
CA TRP A 49 0.56 6.03 -2.92
C TRP A 49 2.00 5.76 -3.39
N ASN A 50 2.18 5.12 -4.54
CA ASN A 50 3.51 4.93 -5.14
C ASN A 50 4.20 6.25 -5.53
N TYR A 51 3.49 7.38 -5.60
CA TYR A 51 4.08 8.70 -5.91
C TYR A 51 5.25 9.07 -4.97
N GLN A 52 5.21 8.63 -3.70
CA GLN A 52 6.26 8.88 -2.72
C GLN A 52 7.64 8.38 -3.17
N LYS A 53 7.67 7.37 -4.04
CA LYS A 53 8.91 6.86 -4.63
C LYS A 53 9.63 7.88 -5.51
N VAL A 54 8.89 8.82 -6.10
CA VAL A 54 9.50 9.92 -6.86
C VAL A 54 10.31 10.79 -5.93
N SER A 55 9.71 11.19 -4.80
CA SER A 55 10.40 12.01 -3.81
C SER A 55 11.63 11.30 -3.26
N VAL A 56 11.50 10.04 -2.86
CA VAL A 56 12.61 9.22 -2.35
C VAL A 56 13.71 9.01 -3.39
N ALA A 57 13.36 8.68 -4.65
CA ALA A 57 14.35 8.41 -5.69
C ALA A 57 15.13 9.67 -6.11
N LEU A 58 14.51 10.84 -6.01
CA LEU A 58 15.13 12.13 -6.31
C LEU A 58 15.77 12.78 -5.08
N GLY A 59 15.64 12.19 -3.89
CA GLY A 59 16.06 12.80 -2.63
C GLY A 59 15.36 14.14 -2.34
N THR A 60 14.12 14.30 -2.83
CA THR A 60 13.28 15.48 -2.60
C THR A 60 12.22 15.25 -1.54
N ASP A 61 12.17 14.04 -0.96
CA ASP A 61 11.49 13.85 0.30
C ASP A 61 12.08 14.80 1.35
N ARG A 62 11.20 15.37 2.17
CA ARG A 62 11.63 16.30 3.21
C ARG A 62 12.45 15.49 4.21
N GLU A 63 13.73 15.85 4.35
CA GLU A 63 14.55 15.37 5.46
C GLU A 63 13.81 15.61 6.78
N ILE A 64 13.63 14.54 7.53
CA ILE A 64 13.03 14.60 8.85
C ILE A 64 13.96 15.42 9.73
N ARG A 65 13.48 16.57 10.23
CA ARG A 65 14.27 17.43 11.10
C ARG A 65 14.05 17.05 12.56
N ASP A 66 15.10 17.19 13.37
CA ASP A 66 15.01 17.03 14.81
C ASP A 66 13.87 17.90 15.37
N GLY A 67 12.98 17.27 16.15
CA GLY A 67 11.81 17.92 16.74
C GLY A 67 10.56 17.98 15.85
N GLU A 68 10.59 17.45 14.62
CA GLU A 68 9.41 17.32 13.74
C GLU A 68 8.78 15.92 13.79
N LEU A 69 9.45 14.97 14.45
CA LEU A 69 8.89 13.64 14.73
C LEU A 69 8.12 13.68 16.05
N SER A 70 6.87 13.23 16.01
CA SER A 70 6.16 12.78 17.21
C SER A 70 6.33 11.28 17.36
N GLU A 71 6.75 10.85 18.55
CA GLU A 71 6.86 9.43 18.86
C GLU A 71 5.47 8.85 19.09
N LEU A 72 5.17 7.74 18.40
CA LEU A 72 3.97 6.96 18.63
C LEU A 72 4.23 5.98 19.78
N HIS A 73 3.54 6.19 20.90
CA HIS A 73 3.63 5.32 22.07
C HIS A 73 2.40 4.43 22.18
N PHE A 74 2.62 3.16 22.49
CA PHE A 74 1.57 2.22 22.89
C PHE A 74 1.76 1.89 24.37
N ASP A 75 0.70 2.03 25.16
CA ASP A 75 0.71 1.57 26.54
C ASP A 75 0.54 0.04 26.64
N GLU A 76 0.64 -0.47 27.87
CA GLU A 76 0.47 -1.89 28.20
C GLU A 76 -0.92 -2.46 27.82
N ASN A 77 -1.90 -1.60 27.58
CA ASN A 77 -3.25 -1.96 27.16
C ASN A 77 -3.48 -1.75 25.64
N GLY A 78 -2.43 -1.38 24.89
CA GLY A 78 -2.48 -1.12 23.46
C GLY A 78 -3.12 0.23 23.08
N LYS A 79 -3.36 1.12 24.06
CA LYS A 79 -3.83 2.47 23.77
C LYS A 79 -2.67 3.31 23.23
N TRP A 80 -2.92 4.02 22.14
CA TRP A 80 -1.89 4.81 21.47
C TRP A 80 -1.95 6.30 21.87
N SER A 81 -0.80 6.96 21.84
CA SER A 81 -0.65 8.42 22.03
C SER A 81 0.56 8.96 21.26
N PHE A 82 0.57 10.26 20.99
CA PHE A 82 1.74 10.97 20.44
C PHE A 82 2.42 11.78 21.55
N SER A 83 3.75 11.78 21.61
CA SER A 83 4.54 12.75 22.37
C SER A 83 5.08 13.89 21.50
#